data_AF-A0A7L4CUF9-F1
#
_entry.id   AF-A0A7L4CUF9-F1
#
_cell.length_a   1.000
_cell.length_b   1.000
_cell.length_c   1.000
_cell.angle_alpha   90.00
_cell.angle_beta   90.00
_cell.angle_gamma   90.00
#
_symmetry.space_group_name_H-M   'P 1'
#
loop_
_entity.id
_entity.type
_entity.pdbx_description
1 polymer ?
#
loop_
_entity_poly.entity_id
_entity_poly.type
_entity_poly.pdbx_seq_one_letter_code
_entity_poly.pdbx_strand_id
1 'polypeptide(L)' 'HTGEYPYKCHQCGRSFLLRRLLEVHQLVHLGRQPQVCAGCGAAFADSLRLGQHRCGKGDRRFECPVCGKR' A
#
# COMPACT_ATOMS: atom_id res chain seq x y z
N HIS A 1 15.52 -11.28 -6.62
CA HIS A 1 15.74 -9.84 -6.89
C HIS A 1 15.32 -9.48 -8.33
N THR A 2 14.18 -9.99 -8.77
CA THR A 2 13.48 -9.54 -9.99
C THR A 2 12.23 -8.82 -9.51
N GLY A 3 12.45 -7.64 -8.94
CA GLY A 3 11.37 -6.77 -8.46
C GLY A 3 10.67 -6.15 -9.66
N GLU A 4 9.95 -6.96 -10.44
CA GLU A 4 9.10 -6.43 -11.48
C GLU A 4 7.88 -5.85 -10.79
N TYR A 5 7.86 -4.53 -10.72
CA TYR A 5 6.71 -3.73 -10.33
C TYR A 5 5.97 -3.39 -11.65
N PRO A 6 5.07 -4.26 -12.14
CA PRO A 6 4.51 -4.13 -13.49
C PRO A 6 3.65 -2.87 -13.65
N TYR A 7 3.19 -2.28 -12.54
CA TYR A 7 2.30 -1.13 -12.57
C TYR A 7 3.10 0.16 -12.38
N LYS A 8 3.50 0.80 -13.48
CA LYS A 8 4.24 2.06 -13.47
C LYS A 8 3.31 3.27 -13.57
N CYS A 9 3.57 4.29 -12.75
CA CYS A 9 2.94 5.59 -12.86
C CYS A 9 3.59 6.38 -13.98
N HIS A 10 2.81 6.79 -14.98
CA HIS A 10 3.33 7.56 -16.10
C HIS A 10 3.69 9.02 -15.75
N GLN A 11 3.14 9.56 -14.65
CA GLN A 11 3.40 10.95 -14.25
C GLN A 11 4.74 11.13 -13.52
N CYS A 12 5.11 10.20 -12.64
CA CYS A 12 6.34 10.29 -11.85
C CYS A 12 7.30 9.10 -11.99
N GLY A 13 6.94 8.11 -12.80
CA GLY A 13 7.77 6.93 -13.06
C GLY A 13 7.83 5.90 -11.93
N ARG A 14 7.14 6.11 -10.80
CA ARG A 14 7.10 5.14 -9.69
C ARG A 14 6.40 3.86 -10.10
N SER A 15 6.95 2.73 -9.72
CA SER A 15 6.38 1.42 -10.02
C SER A 15 5.82 0.75 -8.77
N PHE A 16 4.72 0.01 -8.95
CA PHE A 16 3.96 -0.66 -7.91
C PHE A 16 3.77 -2.15 -8.23
N LEU A 17 3.69 -2.98 -7.18
CA LEU A 17 3.50 -4.42 -7.30
C LEU A 17 2.06 -4.78 -7.68
N LEU A 18 1.11 -3.91 -7.33
CA LEU A 18 -0.32 -4.15 -7.52
C LEU A 18 -0.97 -2.92 -8.15
N ARG A 19 -1.92 -3.17 -9.06
CA ARG A 19 -2.70 -2.11 -9.72
C ARG A 19 -3.40 -1.19 -8.71
N ARG A 20 -3.95 -1.76 -7.63
CA ARG A 20 -4.62 -0.97 -6.56
C ARG A 20 -3.68 0.06 -5.93
N LEU A 21 -2.38 -0.23 -5.81
CA LEU A 21 -1.42 0.71 -5.23
C LEU A 21 -1.11 1.85 -6.21
N LEU A 22 -1.05 1.56 -7.50
CA LEU A 22 -0.94 2.59 -8.54
C LEU A 22 -2.18 3.50 -8.57
N GLU A 23 -3.38 2.93 -8.50
CA GLU A 23 -4.64 3.71 -8.45
C GLU A 23 -4.68 4.64 -7.23
N VAL A 24 -4.32 4.14 -6.04
CA VAL A 24 -4.22 4.95 -4.82
C VAL A 24 -3.15 6.02 -4.97
N HIS A 25 -2.02 5.70 -5.57
CA HIS A 25 -0.93 6.64 -5.79
C HIS A 25 -1.33 7.78 -6.74
N GLN A 26 -2.15 7.51 -7.77
CA GLN A 26 -2.64 8.54 -8.68
C GLN A 26 -3.45 9.64 -7.99
N LEU A 27 -4.07 9.35 -6.84
CA LEU A 27 -4.78 10.35 -6.05
C LEU A 27 -3.85 11.47 -5.56
N VAL A 28 -2.59 11.15 -5.26
CA VAL A 28 -1.59 12.15 -4.83
C VAL A 28 -1.37 13.19 -5.92
N HIS A 29 -1.37 12.77 -7.19
CA HIS A 29 -1.25 13.68 -8.33
C HIS A 29 -2.50 14.54 -8.55
N LEU A 30 -3.67 14.06 -8.13
CA LEU A 30 -4.93 14.81 -8.15
C LEU A 30 -5.12 15.70 -6.91
N GLY A 31 -4.11 15.82 -6.04
CA GLY A 31 -4.21 16.54 -4.76
C GLY A 31 -5.18 15.87 -3.78
N ARG A 32 -5.61 14.64 -4.04
CA ARG A 32 -6.47 13.86 -3.14
C ARG A 32 -5.61 13.06 -2.19
N GLN A 33 -5.90 13.18 -0.89
CA GLN A 33 -5.17 12.43 0.13
C GLN A 33 -5.72 11.00 0.24
N PRO A 34 -4.91 9.97 -0.06
CA PRO A 34 -5.34 8.58 0.10
C PRO A 34 -5.63 8.29 1.58
N GLN A 35 -6.63 7.45 1.81
CA GLN A 35 -7.07 7.08 3.15
C GLN A 35 -6.17 5.97 3.68
N VAL A 36 -5.47 6.19 4.79
CA VAL A 36 -4.50 5.22 5.34
C VAL A 36 -5.06 4.54 6.57
N CYS A 37 -4.99 3.21 6.61
CA CYS A 37 -5.34 2.45 7.80
C CYS A 37 -4.29 2.67 8.90
N ALA A 38 -4.71 3.23 10.03
CA ALA A 38 -3.83 3.44 11.18
C ALA A 38 -3.30 2.15 11.83
N GLY A 39 -3.91 0.99 11.55
CA GLY A 39 -3.49 -0.29 12.13
C GLY A 39 -2.36 -0.99 11.36
N CYS A 40 -2.38 -0.94 10.03
CA CYS A 40 -1.43 -1.66 9.17
C CYS A 40 -0.67 -0.76 8.18
N GLY A 41 -1.00 0.54 8.10
CA GLY A 41 -0.39 1.48 7.16
C GLY A 41 -0.82 1.32 5.71
N ALA A 42 -1.81 0.46 5.41
CA ALA A 42 -2.32 0.29 4.05
C ALA A 42 -3.06 1.55 3.57
N ALA A 43 -2.77 1.99 2.35
CA ALA A 43 -3.41 3.14 1.73
C ALA A 43 -4.54 2.69 0.78
N PHE A 44 -5.66 3.40 0.82
CA PHE A 44 -6.88 3.13 0.07
C PHE A 44 -7.34 4.36 -0.69
N ALA A 45 -8.05 4.13 -1.80
CA ALA A 45 -8.46 5.20 -2.70
C ALA A 45 -9.70 5.93 -2.19
N ASP A 46 -10.48 5.27 -1.36
CA ASP A 46 -11.74 5.74 -0.82
C ASP A 46 -11.96 5.19 0.60
N SER A 47 -12.89 5.83 1.32
CA SER A 47 -13.24 5.49 2.71
C SER A 47 -14.03 4.19 2.82
N LEU A 48 -14.73 3.76 1.77
CA LEU A 48 -15.50 2.52 1.76
C LEU A 48 -14.58 1.29 1.78
N ARG A 49 -13.53 1.29 0.94
CA ARG A 49 -12.50 0.25 0.90
C ARG A 49 -11.71 0.20 2.21
N LEU A 50 -11.46 1.35 2.84
CA LEU A 50 -10.88 1.40 4.19
C LEU A 50 -11.86 0.87 5.25
N GLY A 51 -13.15 1.19 5.16
CA GLY A 51 -14.17 0.72 6.10
C GLY A 51 -14.43 -0.79 6.03
N GLN A 52 -14.34 -1.36 4.83
CA GLN A 52 -14.38 -2.82 4.63
C GLN A 52 -13.06 -3.50 4.98
N HIS A 53 -11.95 -2.76 5.04
CA HIS A 53 -10.67 -3.30 5.44
C HIS A 53 -10.68 -3.59 6.94
N ARG A 54 -10.85 -4.88 7.28
CA ARG A 54 -10.68 -5.37 8.64
C ARG A 54 -9.20 -5.52 8.95
N CYS A 55 -8.62 -4.49 9.57
CA CYS A 55 -7.28 -4.57 10.13
C CYS A 55 -7.31 -5.43 11.38
N GLY A 56 -6.77 -6.65 11.32
CA GLY A 56 -6.49 -7.45 12.50
C GLY A 56 -5.37 -6.77 13.32
N LYS A 57 -5.72 -5.83 14.19
CA LYS A 57 -4.76 -5.38 15.21
C LYS A 57 -4.45 -6.59 16.10
N GLY A 58 -3.23 -7.12 15.99
CA GLY A 58 -2.76 -8.13 16.93
C GLY A 58 -1.72 -9.10 16.41
N ASP A 59 -0.65 -8.64 15.77
CA ASP A 59 0.71 -9.05 16.16
C ASP A 59 1.71 -8.18 15.42
N ARG A 60 2.43 -7.33 16.15
CA ARG A 60 3.64 -6.70 15.62
C ARG A 60 4.74 -7.76 15.71
N ARG A 61 4.75 -8.70 14.77
CA ARG A 61 5.90 -9.55 14.46
C ARG A 61 6.20 -9.39 13.00
N PHE A 62 6.94 -8.34 12.69
CA PHE A 62 7.72 -8.33 11.46
C PHE A 62 8.89 -9.26 11.69
N GLU A 63 8.72 -10.55 11.40
CA GLU A 63 9.85 -11.46 11.29
C GLU A 63 10.52 -11.24 9.93
N CYS A 64 11.76 -10.80 9.99
CA CYS A 64 12.67 -10.71 8.85
C CYS A 64 12.76 -12.09 8.15
N PRO A 65 12.31 -12.27 6.89
CA PRO A 65 12.35 -13.57 6.21
C PRO A 65 13.78 -14.05 5.89
N VAL A 66 14.80 -13.22 6.17
CA VAL A 66 16.22 -13.55 6.00
C VAL A 66 16.90 -13.89 7.34
N CYS A 67 16.38 -13.38 8.46
CA CYS A 67 17.08 -13.39 9.74
C CYS A 67 16.25 -13.85 10.95
N GLY A 68 14.95 -14.10 10.80
CA GLY A 68 14.11 -14.88 11.73
C GLY A 68 14.08 -14.38 13.18
N LYS A 69 14.41 -13.12 13.45
CA LYS A 69 14.34 -12.55 14.80
C LYS A 69 13.32 -11.41 14.86
N ARG A 70 12.63 -11.39 16.00
CA ARG A 70 11.57 -10.45 16.38
C ARG A 70 12.11 -9.04 16.59
#